data_AF-A0A927M8R8-F1
#
_entry.id   AF-A0A927M8R8-F1
#
_cell.length_a   1.000
_cell.length_b   1.000
_cell.length_c   1.000
_cell.angle_alpha   90.00
_cell.angle_beta   90.00
_cell.angle_gamma   90.00
#
_symmetry.space_group_name_H-M   'P 1'
#
loop_
_entity.id
_entity.type
_entity.pdbx_description
1 polymer ?
#
loop_
_entity_poly.entity_id
_entity_poly.type
_entity_poly.pdbx_seq_one_letter_code
_entity_poly.pdbx_strand_id
1 'polypeptide(L)'
;MRRWWPAMVPLLAAGLVMTGIGVAQAAPGDNLAWTATATASYTSAWENVGAIRDGIDPTQSNDTQNPRWGTWPNTGEQWVQLTWSQPQTIRAAEVYFFDDNGGVRLPASWRVQSWNGSAYTDVAGASGYPVAANRYNLVTFNAVSTSQLRVVLQSGAGSVGLLEVKAHAQAPGGGPTTPPTTPPASGWNPPSNLVTPLDEVWRHQEQTYNNGNLYGFRNYGWDQLFANGGYVNYCVRWDSSANVTTAQRDQIHAALARQHKKWMDVMVGHNAFPYTNVPIRVVGWAVRNRSQLQWSDTSVDIYVNDIRENAPQCAAPCGRFFNQSGQYPNCPGGPSRHYDQSLWLTDGFGGGAGGDWGQRMGREYFMNNINAENMTILLHEIGHTYGLDDFYDWTPTGVNSFIMKAGSASSITEFDRWMFRDWWRHLKSRYGY
;
A
#
# COMPACT_ATOMS: atom_id res chain seq x y z
N MET A 1 -17.20 79.57 -3.67
CA MET A 1 -15.72 79.57 -3.75
C MET A 1 -15.22 78.17 -3.43
N ARG A 2 -14.35 77.61 -4.30
CA ARG A 2 -13.39 76.50 -4.11
C ARG A 2 -13.90 75.20 -3.42
N ARG A 3 -14.16 74.11 -4.14
CA ARG A 3 -13.23 73.08 -4.71
C ARG A 3 -12.45 72.25 -3.66
N TRP A 4 -12.76 70.94 -3.63
CA TRP A 4 -11.90 69.73 -3.58
C TRP A 4 -11.91 68.86 -2.31
N TRP A 5 -12.25 67.58 -2.50
CA TRP A 5 -11.92 66.44 -1.64
C TRP A 5 -10.40 66.28 -1.48
N PRO A 6 -9.96 65.62 -0.39
CA PRO A 6 -9.29 64.35 -0.62
C PRO A 6 -9.57 63.22 0.39
N ALA A 7 -9.54 62.01 -0.16
CA ALA A 7 -8.94 60.77 0.37
C ALA A 7 -9.47 60.16 1.68
N MET A 8 -10.27 59.10 1.51
CA MET A 8 -10.33 57.97 2.42
C MET A 8 -8.94 57.30 2.51
N VAL A 9 -8.39 57.22 3.71
CA VAL A 9 -7.26 56.35 4.06
C VAL A 9 -7.87 55.05 4.61
N PRO A 10 -7.60 53.86 4.02
CA PRO A 10 -7.98 52.62 4.66
C PRO A 10 -6.99 52.31 5.79
N LEU A 11 -7.53 51.98 6.97
CA LEU A 11 -6.74 51.37 8.04
C LEU A 11 -6.12 50.08 7.51
N LEU A 12 -4.79 50.04 7.47
CA LEU A 12 -4.01 48.81 7.34
C LEU A 12 -4.31 47.91 8.54
N ALA A 13 -5.10 46.87 8.30
CA ALA A 13 -5.12 45.70 9.17
C ALA A 13 -3.73 45.05 9.08
N ALA A 14 -2.99 45.09 10.19
CA ALA A 14 -1.80 44.29 10.37
C ALA A 14 -2.21 42.81 10.36
N GLY A 15 -2.15 42.20 9.17
CA GLY A 15 -2.29 40.76 9.00
C GLY A 15 -1.15 40.08 9.73
N LEU A 16 -1.48 39.45 10.86
CA LEU A 16 -0.63 38.45 11.47
C LEU A 16 -0.44 37.33 10.43
N VAL A 17 0.74 37.30 9.80
CA VAL A 17 1.15 36.18 8.95
C VAL A 17 1.29 34.99 9.88
N MET A 18 0.23 34.21 10.04
CA MET A 18 0.37 32.83 10.47
C MET A 18 1.14 32.12 9.38
N THR A 19 2.46 32.02 9.56
CA THR A 19 3.28 31.04 8.87
C THR A 19 2.66 29.68 9.18
N GLY A 20 1.88 29.16 8.23
CA GLY A 20 1.40 27.79 8.27
C GLY A 20 2.63 26.90 8.32
N ILE A 21 2.91 26.35 9.51
CA ILE A 21 3.77 25.19 9.61
C ILE A 21 2.99 24.10 8.89
N GLY A 22 3.32 23.87 7.62
CA GLY A 22 2.83 22.73 6.87
C GLY A 22 3.15 21.50 7.69
N VAL A 23 2.11 20.84 8.20
CA VAL A 23 2.25 19.56 8.87
C VAL A 23 2.77 18.61 7.79
N ALA A 24 4.02 18.16 7.93
CA ALA A 24 4.61 17.21 7.01
C ALA A 24 3.71 15.97 6.97
N GLN A 25 3.09 15.73 5.81
CA GLN A 25 2.31 14.54 5.51
C GLN A 25 3.21 13.32 5.75
N ALA A 26 2.70 12.26 6.38
CA ALA A 26 3.48 11.02 6.51
C ALA A 26 3.61 10.36 5.14
N ALA A 27 4.80 9.84 4.82
CA ALA A 27 5.05 9.11 3.58
C ALA A 27 4.15 7.87 3.49
N PRO A 28 3.42 7.64 2.38
CA PRO A 28 2.82 6.34 2.09
C PRO A 28 3.93 5.29 1.88
N GLY A 29 3.98 4.28 2.74
CA GLY A 29 5.02 3.24 2.67
C GLY A 29 6.43 3.78 2.94
N ASP A 30 7.42 3.28 2.20
CA ASP A 30 8.82 3.69 2.34
C ASP A 30 9.22 4.87 1.44
N ASN A 31 8.36 5.30 0.50
CA ASN A 31 8.64 6.42 -0.41
C ASN A 31 8.49 7.76 0.32
N LEU A 32 9.59 8.39 0.65
CA LEU A 32 9.67 9.66 1.35
C LEU A 32 9.52 10.87 0.42
N ALA A 33 9.51 10.70 -0.92
CA ALA A 33 9.43 11.82 -1.85
C ALA A 33 8.15 12.66 -1.65
N TRP A 34 7.04 12.02 -1.32
CA TRP A 34 5.73 12.63 -1.03
C TRP A 34 5.77 13.76 -0.01
N THR A 35 6.67 13.66 0.96
CA THR A 35 6.74 14.57 2.11
C THR A 35 7.78 15.67 1.91
N ALA A 36 8.53 15.60 0.81
CA ALA A 36 9.55 16.57 0.45
C ALA A 36 8.94 17.77 -0.28
N THR A 37 9.65 18.88 -0.28
CA THR A 37 9.43 19.99 -1.22
C THR A 37 10.32 19.78 -2.44
N ALA A 38 9.72 19.72 -3.64
CA ALA A 38 10.46 19.60 -4.89
C ALA A 38 10.93 20.96 -5.42
N THR A 39 12.17 21.02 -5.87
CA THR A 39 12.76 22.16 -6.61
C THR A 39 13.59 21.63 -7.78
N ALA A 40 13.92 22.47 -8.75
CA ALA A 40 14.70 22.09 -9.92
C ALA A 40 15.66 23.19 -10.34
N SER A 41 16.65 22.83 -11.15
CA SER A 41 17.53 23.78 -11.85
C SER A 41 16.75 24.72 -12.76
N TYR A 42 15.75 24.18 -13.44
CA TYR A 42 14.86 24.87 -14.36
C TYR A 42 13.59 24.03 -14.57
N THR A 43 12.48 24.67 -14.90
CA THR A 43 11.22 24.01 -15.28
C THR A 43 10.61 24.80 -16.44
N SER A 44 10.23 24.12 -17.52
CA SER A 44 9.54 24.77 -18.65
C SER A 44 8.24 25.43 -18.18
N ALA A 45 7.83 26.54 -18.81
CA ALA A 45 6.72 27.37 -18.33
C ALA A 45 5.35 26.67 -18.26
N TRP A 46 5.15 25.56 -18.98
CA TRP A 46 3.93 24.73 -18.99
C TRP A 46 4.09 23.39 -18.26
N GLU A 47 5.23 23.18 -17.61
CA GLU A 47 5.53 21.98 -16.82
C GLU A 47 5.61 22.33 -15.33
N ASN A 48 5.61 21.30 -14.47
CA ASN A 48 5.52 21.51 -13.03
C ASN A 48 6.51 20.60 -12.30
N VAL A 49 7.45 21.18 -11.56
CA VAL A 49 8.40 20.42 -10.72
C VAL A 49 7.71 19.62 -9.62
N GLY A 50 6.48 19.99 -9.26
CA GLY A 50 5.64 19.22 -8.34
C GLY A 50 5.30 17.82 -8.85
N ALA A 51 5.32 17.60 -10.16
CA ALA A 51 4.98 16.33 -10.78
C ALA A 51 5.88 15.19 -10.30
N ILE A 52 7.16 15.45 -10.02
CA ILE A 52 8.11 14.39 -9.64
C ILE A 52 7.80 13.67 -8.32
N ARG A 53 6.77 14.09 -7.58
CA ARG A 53 6.40 13.52 -6.29
C ARG A 53 4.89 13.50 -6.07
N ASP A 54 4.12 13.64 -7.15
CA ASP A 54 2.66 13.63 -7.06
C ASP A 54 2.09 12.21 -6.94
N GLY A 55 2.96 11.22 -7.18
CA GLY A 55 2.75 9.78 -7.09
C GLY A 55 1.61 9.26 -7.95
N ILE A 56 1.36 9.96 -9.06
CA ILE A 56 0.71 9.39 -10.22
C ILE A 56 1.70 8.42 -10.85
N ASP A 57 1.41 7.12 -10.83
CA ASP A 57 2.26 6.14 -11.49
C ASP A 57 2.17 6.28 -13.02
N PRO A 58 3.27 6.62 -13.73
CA PRO A 58 3.21 6.87 -15.16
C PRO A 58 3.01 5.58 -15.96
N THR A 59 2.15 5.65 -16.97
CA THR A 59 1.86 4.49 -17.84
C THR A 59 2.91 4.28 -18.94
N GLN A 60 3.56 5.36 -19.37
CA GLN A 60 4.60 5.39 -20.40
C GLN A 60 5.45 6.66 -20.28
N SER A 61 6.64 6.67 -20.87
CA SER A 61 7.55 7.83 -20.84
C SER A 61 7.04 9.03 -21.64
N ASN A 62 6.19 8.82 -22.64
CA ASN A 62 5.54 9.90 -23.39
C ASN A 62 4.15 10.26 -22.82
N ASP A 63 4.00 10.16 -21.50
CA ASP A 63 2.77 10.57 -20.84
C ASP A 63 2.65 12.10 -20.87
N THR A 64 1.79 12.58 -21.75
CA THR A 64 1.49 14.01 -21.91
C THR A 64 0.18 14.42 -21.23
N GLN A 65 -0.57 13.45 -20.69
CA GLN A 65 -1.86 13.68 -20.04
C GLN A 65 -1.70 14.03 -18.56
N ASN A 66 -0.69 13.46 -17.90
CA ASN A 66 -0.38 13.76 -16.51
C ASN A 66 0.61 14.92 -16.37
N PRO A 67 0.66 15.59 -15.19
CA PRO A 67 1.71 16.53 -14.86
C PRO A 67 3.09 15.91 -15.05
N ARG A 68 4.05 16.75 -15.44
CA ARG A 68 5.43 16.33 -15.70
C ARG A 68 6.39 17.47 -15.43
N TRP A 69 7.64 17.11 -15.16
CA TRP A 69 8.75 18.04 -15.13
C TRP A 69 9.62 17.84 -16.37
N GLY A 70 10.02 18.93 -17.00
CA GLY A 70 10.95 18.94 -18.11
C GLY A 70 11.67 20.27 -18.20
N THR A 71 12.72 20.28 -19.03
CA THR A 71 13.70 21.37 -19.05
C THR A 71 13.76 22.12 -20.37
N TRP A 72 12.85 21.86 -21.31
CA TRP A 72 12.89 22.50 -22.62
C TRP A 72 12.87 24.06 -22.55
N PRO A 73 13.72 24.77 -23.31
CA PRO A 73 14.70 24.27 -24.29
C PRO A 73 16.11 24.02 -23.74
N ASN A 74 16.29 24.04 -22.41
CA ASN A 74 17.60 23.93 -21.78
C ASN A 74 18.15 22.51 -21.84
N THR A 75 19.42 22.40 -22.24
CA THR A 75 20.18 21.15 -22.28
C THR A 75 21.40 21.21 -21.35
N GLY A 76 22.11 20.09 -21.23
CA GLY A 76 23.28 19.97 -20.35
C GLY A 76 22.92 19.27 -19.04
N GLU A 77 23.65 19.60 -17.97
CA GLU A 77 23.34 19.09 -16.65
C GLU A 77 22.14 19.83 -16.05
N GLN A 78 21.11 19.09 -15.68
CA GLN A 78 19.91 19.59 -15.02
C GLN A 78 19.64 18.74 -13.78
N TRP A 79 18.90 19.28 -12.81
CA TRP A 79 18.61 18.55 -11.58
C TRP A 79 17.22 18.83 -11.06
N VAL A 80 16.67 17.84 -10.37
CA VAL A 80 15.56 18.00 -9.44
C VAL A 80 16.02 17.63 -8.03
N GLN A 81 15.37 18.23 -7.04
CA GLN A 81 15.76 18.10 -5.64
C GLN A 81 14.53 17.94 -4.77
N LEU A 82 14.60 16.96 -3.88
CA LEU A 82 13.66 16.72 -2.79
C LEU A 82 14.27 17.30 -1.50
N THR A 83 13.53 18.16 -0.81
CA THR A 83 13.95 18.79 0.45
C THR A 83 12.97 18.46 1.58
N TRP A 84 13.46 17.87 2.66
CA TRP A 84 12.67 17.55 3.85
C TRP A 84 12.96 18.53 4.99
N SER A 85 11.98 18.71 5.88
CA SER A 85 12.13 19.56 7.07
C SER A 85 13.07 18.96 8.13
N GLN A 86 13.27 17.65 8.10
CA GLN A 86 14.19 16.90 8.96
C GLN A 86 14.99 15.89 8.12
N PRO A 87 16.23 15.54 8.52
CA PRO A 87 17.01 14.51 7.83
C PRO A 87 16.26 13.18 7.74
N GLN A 88 16.19 12.62 6.54
CA GLN A 88 15.63 11.32 6.24
C GLN A 88 16.76 10.30 6.06
N THR A 89 16.53 9.06 6.48
CA THR A 89 17.42 7.95 6.08
C THR A 89 16.92 7.40 4.76
N ILE A 90 17.74 7.45 3.72
CA ILE A 90 17.38 7.04 2.36
C ILE A 90 18.39 6.00 1.87
N ARG A 91 17.92 4.94 1.22
CA ARG A 91 18.73 3.80 0.76
C ARG A 91 18.52 3.47 -0.71
N ALA A 92 17.47 3.98 -1.33
CA ALA A 92 17.19 3.79 -2.74
C ALA A 92 16.42 4.98 -3.34
N ALA A 93 16.48 5.10 -4.65
CA ALA A 93 15.65 6.03 -5.42
C ALA A 93 15.18 5.37 -6.72
N GLU A 94 13.99 5.75 -7.17
CA GLU A 94 13.46 5.38 -8.48
C GLU A 94 13.16 6.65 -9.27
N VAL A 95 13.44 6.64 -10.58
CA VAL A 95 13.08 7.73 -11.48
C VAL A 95 12.34 7.21 -12.70
N TYR A 96 11.27 7.88 -13.10
CA TYR A 96 10.57 7.60 -14.35
C TYR A 96 10.83 8.74 -15.33
N PHE A 97 11.52 8.46 -16.44
CA PHE A 97 11.89 9.50 -17.41
C PHE A 97 10.71 9.93 -18.28
N PHE A 98 10.61 11.24 -18.50
CA PHE A 98 9.75 11.82 -19.53
C PHE A 98 10.51 11.88 -20.86
N ASP A 99 9.90 11.37 -21.93
CA ASP A 99 10.40 11.44 -23.30
C ASP A 99 9.22 11.71 -24.24
N ASP A 100 9.16 12.90 -24.84
CA ASP A 100 8.09 13.31 -25.75
C ASP A 100 8.33 12.91 -27.22
N ASN A 101 9.39 12.14 -27.48
CA ASN A 101 9.95 11.82 -28.80
C ASN A 101 10.36 13.06 -29.62
N GLY A 102 10.44 14.24 -29.00
CA GLY A 102 10.74 15.52 -29.61
C GLY A 102 11.83 16.26 -28.85
N GLY A 103 11.46 17.34 -28.17
CA GLY A 103 12.40 18.25 -27.50
C GLY A 103 12.93 17.73 -26.18
N VAL A 104 12.18 16.85 -25.50
CA VAL A 104 12.57 16.22 -24.23
C VAL A 104 12.78 14.73 -24.46
N ARG A 105 13.99 14.24 -24.19
CA ARG A 105 14.40 12.86 -24.47
C ARG A 105 15.00 12.22 -23.22
N LEU A 106 15.15 10.89 -23.23
CA LEU A 106 15.92 10.18 -22.20
C LEU A 106 17.30 10.83 -21.98
N PRO A 107 17.77 10.92 -20.72
CA PRO A 107 19.09 11.49 -20.42
C PRO A 107 20.21 10.57 -20.96
N ALA A 108 21.39 11.13 -21.22
CA ALA A 108 22.59 10.33 -21.49
C ALA A 108 23.04 9.56 -20.24
N SER A 109 22.88 10.16 -19.07
CA SER A 109 23.18 9.57 -17.77
C SER A 109 22.44 10.31 -16.67
N TRP A 110 22.30 9.67 -15.52
CA TRP A 110 21.81 10.33 -14.32
C TRP A 110 22.55 9.79 -13.09
N ARG A 111 22.47 10.53 -11.98
CA ARG A 111 23.01 10.12 -10.69
C ARG A 111 22.20 10.71 -9.54
N VAL A 112 22.38 10.14 -8.35
CA VAL A 112 21.77 10.63 -7.11
C VAL A 112 22.85 11.23 -6.22
N GLN A 113 22.58 12.40 -5.68
CA GLN A 113 23.45 13.09 -4.73
C GLN A 113 22.71 13.36 -3.42
N SER A 114 23.41 13.30 -2.30
CA SER A 114 22.91 13.71 -0.99
C SER A 114 23.61 14.98 -0.51
N TRP A 115 22.89 15.85 0.19
CA TRP A 115 23.50 16.99 0.87
C TRP A 115 24.19 16.55 2.16
N ASN A 116 25.45 16.94 2.34
CA ASN A 116 26.26 16.60 3.51
C ASN A 116 26.35 17.74 4.56
N GLY A 117 25.59 18.83 4.38
CA GLY A 117 25.69 20.04 5.20
C GLY A 117 26.44 21.20 4.53
N SER A 118 27.25 20.92 3.51
CA SER A 118 28.08 21.92 2.81
C SER A 118 28.10 21.79 1.29
N ALA A 119 27.95 20.58 0.76
CA ALA A 119 27.94 20.29 -0.66
C ALA A 119 27.04 19.09 -0.97
N TYR A 120 26.65 18.96 -2.24
CA TYR A 120 26.08 17.72 -2.76
C TYR A 120 27.20 16.77 -3.15
N THR A 121 27.10 15.54 -2.68
CA THR A 121 28.02 14.46 -3.02
C THR A 121 27.25 13.28 -3.56
N ASP A 122 27.80 12.62 -4.59
CA ASP A 122 27.22 11.39 -5.12
C ASP A 122 27.08 10.35 -4.01
N VAL A 123 25.97 9.60 -4.02
CA VAL A 123 25.75 8.54 -3.04
C VAL A 123 26.73 7.39 -3.25
N ALA A 124 27.29 6.86 -2.16
CA ALA A 124 28.25 5.77 -2.23
C ALA A 124 27.55 4.42 -2.44
N GLY A 125 28.21 3.48 -3.13
CA GLY A 125 27.72 2.11 -3.28
C GLY A 125 26.49 1.97 -4.19
N ALA A 126 26.33 2.87 -5.16
CA ALA A 126 25.22 2.82 -6.11
C ALA A 126 25.20 1.51 -6.92
N SER A 127 24.03 0.87 -7.05
CA SER A 127 23.83 -0.36 -7.84
C SER A 127 23.93 -0.16 -9.35
N GLY A 128 24.06 1.10 -9.80
CA GLY A 128 24.01 1.51 -11.20
C GLY A 128 22.81 2.41 -11.50
N TYR A 129 22.90 3.18 -12.58
CA TYR A 129 21.90 4.16 -12.98
C TYR A 129 21.33 3.81 -14.37
N PRO A 130 20.36 2.88 -14.45
CA PRO A 130 19.80 2.46 -15.73
C PRO A 130 19.03 3.61 -16.41
N VAL A 131 19.02 3.61 -17.74
CA VAL A 131 18.26 4.57 -18.55
C VAL A 131 17.33 3.80 -19.48
N ALA A 132 16.13 3.49 -18.99
CA ALA A 132 15.09 2.80 -19.74
C ALA A 132 13.82 3.64 -19.80
N ALA A 133 13.20 3.70 -20.98
CA ALA A 133 11.86 4.24 -21.15
C ALA A 133 10.78 3.29 -20.59
N ASN A 134 9.60 3.86 -20.34
CA ASN A 134 8.37 3.15 -19.97
C ASN A 134 8.48 2.29 -18.70
N ARG A 135 9.32 2.72 -17.74
CA ARG A 135 9.47 2.09 -16.43
C ARG A 135 10.17 3.00 -15.43
N TYR A 136 10.05 2.64 -14.16
CA TYR A 136 10.93 3.15 -13.12
C TYR A 136 12.36 2.59 -13.29
N ASN A 137 13.33 3.47 -13.10
CA ASN A 137 14.76 3.18 -13.10
C ASN A 137 15.24 3.24 -11.65
N LEU A 138 15.43 2.07 -11.05
CA LEU A 138 15.82 1.91 -9.65
C LEU A 138 17.34 2.01 -9.48
N VAL A 139 17.76 2.72 -8.44
CA VAL A 139 19.12 2.66 -7.89
C VAL A 139 19.05 2.43 -6.38
N THR A 140 19.82 1.47 -5.87
CA THR A 140 20.09 1.31 -4.43
C THR A 140 21.48 1.83 -4.11
N PHE A 141 21.70 2.26 -2.88
CA PHE A 141 22.97 2.82 -2.42
C PHE A 141 23.15 2.65 -0.91
N ASN A 142 24.37 2.90 -0.41
CA ASN A 142 24.62 2.95 1.02
C ASN A 142 23.73 4.00 1.68
N ALA A 143 23.14 3.66 2.82
CA ALA A 143 22.21 4.56 3.50
C ALA A 143 22.82 5.93 3.76
N VAL A 144 22.10 6.97 3.35
CA VAL A 144 22.44 8.36 3.65
C VAL A 144 21.40 8.93 4.60
N SER A 145 21.86 9.68 5.61
CA SER A 145 20.98 10.52 6.43
C SER A 145 21.11 11.95 5.92
N THR A 146 20.07 12.48 5.26
CA THR A 146 20.14 13.79 4.63
C THR A 146 18.78 14.48 4.61
N SER A 147 18.76 15.80 4.70
CA SER A 147 17.55 16.61 4.49
C SER A 147 17.33 16.97 3.03
N GLN A 148 18.27 16.66 2.12
CA GLN A 148 18.14 17.00 0.70
C GLN A 148 18.75 15.90 -0.18
N LEU A 149 17.94 15.39 -1.11
CA LEU A 149 18.34 14.44 -2.13
C LEU A 149 18.17 15.09 -3.50
N ARG A 150 19.18 14.96 -4.36
CA ARG A 150 19.19 15.55 -5.70
C ARG A 150 19.34 14.44 -6.73
N VAL A 151 18.47 14.44 -7.73
CA VAL A 151 18.61 13.64 -8.95
C VAL A 151 19.18 14.54 -10.02
N VAL A 152 20.38 14.21 -10.50
CA VAL A 152 21.09 14.97 -11.53
C VAL A 152 21.02 14.19 -12.84
N LEU A 153 20.57 14.85 -13.91
CA LEU A 153 20.42 14.29 -15.23
C LEU A 153 21.31 15.06 -16.21
N GLN A 154 22.01 14.33 -17.07
CA GLN A 154 22.75 14.88 -18.19
C GLN A 154 21.94 14.69 -19.47
N SER A 155 21.65 15.76 -20.19
CA SER A 155 21.02 15.70 -21.52
C SER A 155 21.73 14.72 -22.45
N GLY A 156 20.94 13.91 -23.16
CA GLY A 156 21.37 13.13 -24.31
C GLY A 156 20.98 13.84 -25.61
N ALA A 157 20.05 13.25 -26.35
CA ALA A 157 19.58 13.77 -27.65
C ALA A 157 18.71 15.03 -27.55
N GLY A 158 18.31 15.46 -26.35
CA GLY A 158 17.45 16.61 -26.13
C GLY A 158 17.50 17.12 -24.69
N SER A 159 16.55 18.00 -24.34
CA SER A 159 16.30 18.40 -22.95
C SER A 159 15.91 17.17 -22.12
N VAL A 160 15.99 17.24 -20.80
CA VAL A 160 15.63 16.12 -19.91
C VAL A 160 14.32 16.40 -19.17
N GLY A 161 13.65 15.33 -18.74
CA GLY A 161 12.45 15.41 -17.93
C GLY A 161 12.20 14.15 -17.11
N LEU A 162 11.31 14.29 -16.13
CA LEU A 162 10.90 13.24 -15.21
C LEU A 162 9.38 13.32 -15.03
N LEU A 163 8.77 12.15 -14.97
CA LEU A 163 7.37 11.97 -14.61
C LEU A 163 7.24 11.78 -13.09
N GLU A 164 8.11 10.97 -12.49
CA GLU A 164 8.05 10.68 -11.05
C GLU A 164 9.46 10.37 -10.49
N VAL A 165 9.70 10.71 -9.21
CA VAL A 165 10.87 10.37 -8.40
C VAL A 165 10.39 9.79 -7.07
N LYS A 166 10.85 8.58 -6.74
CA LYS A 166 10.63 7.96 -5.44
C LYS A 166 11.94 7.91 -4.66
N ALA A 167 11.90 8.13 -3.35
CA ALA A 167 13.08 8.10 -2.47
C ALA A 167 12.77 7.23 -1.25
N HIS A 168 13.44 6.08 -1.10
CA HIS A 168 12.99 5.04 -0.18
C HIS A 168 13.83 4.94 1.10
N ALA A 169 13.14 4.81 2.24
CA ALA A 169 13.78 4.57 3.54
C ALA A 169 14.41 3.17 3.67
N GLN A 170 13.82 2.20 2.99
CA GLN A 170 14.35 0.85 2.78
C GLN A 170 14.68 0.72 1.29
N ALA A 171 15.58 -0.18 0.90
CA ALA A 171 15.54 -0.61 -0.50
C ALA A 171 14.21 -1.36 -0.70
N PRO A 172 13.52 -1.24 -1.85
CA PRO A 172 12.41 -2.14 -2.16
C PRO A 172 12.88 -3.59 -1.94
N GLY A 173 12.28 -4.28 -0.95
CA GLY A 173 12.71 -5.64 -0.51
C GLY A 173 13.60 -5.72 0.75
N GLY A 174 13.86 -4.61 1.46
CA GLY A 174 14.69 -4.56 2.67
C GLY A 174 13.93 -4.62 4.00
N GLY A 175 13.48 -5.81 4.42
CA GLY A 175 13.16 -6.11 5.82
C GLY A 175 14.41 -6.56 6.61
N PRO A 176 14.35 -6.72 7.96
CA PRO A 176 15.52 -7.06 8.78
C PRO A 176 16.20 -8.34 8.30
N THR A 177 17.51 -8.23 8.12
CA THR A 177 18.43 -9.20 7.54
C THR A 177 18.53 -10.51 8.34
N THR A 178 17.88 -11.55 7.85
CA THR A 178 18.54 -12.83 7.62
C THR A 178 18.98 -12.87 6.15
N PRO A 179 20.22 -13.30 5.83
CA PRO A 179 20.74 -13.27 4.47
C PRO A 179 19.82 -14.07 3.52
N PRO A 180 19.48 -13.57 2.32
CA PRO A 180 18.69 -14.32 1.36
C PRO A 180 19.55 -15.46 0.83
N THR A 181 19.38 -16.66 1.40
CA THR A 181 19.45 -17.85 0.57
C THR A 181 18.42 -17.65 -0.52
N THR A 182 18.87 -17.44 -1.76
CA THR A 182 18.02 -17.39 -2.95
C THR A 182 16.89 -18.40 -2.81
N PRO A 183 15.64 -17.95 -2.55
CA PRO A 183 14.51 -18.86 -2.67
C PRO A 183 14.50 -19.31 -4.13
N PRO A 184 14.30 -20.61 -4.42
CA PRO A 184 14.17 -21.01 -5.80
C PRO A 184 13.04 -20.18 -6.41
N ALA A 185 13.33 -19.43 -7.47
CA ALA A 185 12.33 -18.77 -8.29
C ALA A 185 11.54 -19.85 -9.04
N SER A 186 10.74 -20.62 -8.31
CA SER A 186 9.64 -21.34 -8.91
C SER A 186 8.73 -20.25 -9.46
N GLY A 187 8.81 -20.04 -10.78
CA GLY A 187 7.86 -19.23 -11.50
C GLY A 187 6.48 -19.88 -11.46
N TRP A 188 5.61 -19.45 -12.36
CA TRP A 188 4.35 -20.15 -12.59
C TRP A 188 4.61 -21.56 -13.15
N ASN A 189 4.35 -22.60 -12.34
CA ASN A 189 4.50 -24.00 -12.73
C ASN A 189 3.55 -24.92 -11.92
N PRO A 190 2.22 -24.78 -12.08
CA PRO A 190 1.27 -25.65 -11.40
C PRO A 190 1.39 -27.12 -11.87
N PRO A 191 1.03 -28.11 -11.03
CA PRO A 191 0.81 -29.48 -11.46
C PRO A 191 -0.10 -29.54 -12.70
N SER A 192 0.21 -30.42 -13.65
CA SER A 192 -0.49 -30.47 -14.94
C SER A 192 -2.00 -30.70 -14.80
N ASN A 193 -2.43 -31.45 -13.79
CA ASN A 193 -3.84 -31.69 -13.48
C ASN A 193 -4.56 -30.47 -12.90
N LEU A 194 -3.83 -29.44 -12.46
CA LEU A 194 -4.41 -28.20 -11.93
C LEU A 194 -4.44 -27.06 -12.95
N VAL A 195 -3.71 -27.16 -14.07
CA VAL A 195 -3.66 -26.12 -15.11
C VAL A 195 -5.07 -25.76 -15.63
N THR A 196 -5.84 -26.76 -16.05
CA THR A 196 -7.19 -26.55 -16.58
C THR A 196 -8.16 -25.94 -15.58
N PRO A 197 -8.34 -26.50 -14.36
CA PRO A 197 -9.26 -25.91 -13.39
C PRO A 197 -8.82 -24.51 -12.92
N LEU A 198 -7.52 -24.20 -12.88
CA LEU A 198 -7.06 -22.83 -12.58
C LEU A 198 -7.46 -21.83 -13.67
N ASP A 199 -7.30 -22.19 -14.95
CA ASP A 199 -7.76 -21.35 -16.08
C ASP A 199 -9.28 -21.13 -16.03
N GLU A 200 -10.07 -22.16 -15.73
CA GLU A 200 -11.52 -22.05 -15.59
C GLU A 200 -11.91 -21.07 -14.48
N VAL A 201 -11.24 -21.15 -13.32
CA VAL A 201 -11.44 -20.22 -12.20
C VAL A 201 -11.11 -18.79 -12.59
N TRP A 202 -9.95 -18.57 -13.23
CA TRP A 202 -9.55 -17.23 -13.61
C TRP A 202 -10.52 -16.61 -14.64
N ARG A 203 -10.89 -17.35 -15.68
CA ARG A 203 -11.86 -16.86 -16.68
C ARG A 203 -13.22 -16.58 -16.05
N HIS A 204 -13.66 -17.40 -15.10
CA HIS A 204 -14.90 -17.14 -14.37
C HIS A 204 -14.80 -15.82 -13.61
N GLN A 205 -13.71 -15.61 -12.85
CA GLN A 205 -13.48 -14.37 -12.11
C GLN A 205 -13.40 -13.13 -13.02
N GLU A 206 -12.75 -13.22 -14.18
CA GLU A 206 -12.72 -12.12 -15.16
C GLU A 206 -14.12 -11.74 -15.66
N GLN A 207 -15.06 -12.69 -15.72
CA GLN A 207 -16.42 -12.45 -16.18
C GLN A 207 -17.35 -11.96 -15.07
N THR A 208 -17.22 -12.51 -13.86
CA THR A 208 -18.20 -12.30 -12.78
C THR A 208 -17.76 -11.24 -11.77
N TYR A 209 -16.46 -11.09 -11.54
CA TYR A 209 -15.98 -10.24 -10.45
C TYR A 209 -16.17 -8.76 -10.76
N ASN A 210 -16.80 -8.02 -9.83
CA ASN A 210 -17.05 -6.59 -9.93
C ASN A 210 -17.69 -6.19 -11.27
N ASN A 211 -18.67 -6.97 -11.75
CA ASN A 211 -19.32 -6.80 -13.06
C ASN A 211 -18.32 -6.76 -14.23
N GLY A 212 -17.31 -7.63 -14.20
CA GLY A 212 -16.24 -7.72 -15.21
C GLY A 212 -15.11 -6.70 -15.02
N ASN A 213 -15.07 -5.98 -13.90
CA ASN A 213 -14.03 -5.00 -13.57
C ASN A 213 -13.09 -5.49 -12.47
N LEU A 214 -12.56 -6.70 -12.64
CA LEU A 214 -11.55 -7.31 -11.75
C LEU A 214 -10.31 -6.41 -11.64
N TYR A 215 -9.76 -5.97 -12.77
CA TYR A 215 -8.51 -5.22 -12.80
C TYR A 215 -8.63 -3.76 -12.33
N GLY A 216 -9.83 -3.19 -12.31
CA GLY A 216 -10.05 -1.82 -11.82
C GLY A 216 -10.27 -1.73 -10.32
N PHE A 217 -10.59 -2.83 -9.64
CA PHE A 217 -10.75 -2.84 -8.18
C PHE A 217 -9.39 -2.72 -7.49
N ARG A 218 -9.27 -1.80 -6.52
CA ARG A 218 -8.00 -1.38 -5.87
C ARG A 218 -7.97 -1.56 -4.35
N ASN A 219 -8.81 -2.46 -3.84
CA ASN A 219 -8.85 -2.74 -2.40
C ASN A 219 -8.71 -4.22 -2.03
N TYR A 220 -8.19 -5.06 -2.93
CA TYR A 220 -7.88 -6.44 -2.54
C TYR A 220 -6.89 -6.45 -1.37
N GLY A 221 -6.84 -7.52 -0.59
CA GLY A 221 -5.82 -7.74 0.44
C GLY A 221 -4.40 -7.60 -0.12
N TRP A 222 -4.20 -7.88 -1.41
CA TRP A 222 -2.97 -7.56 -2.14
C TRP A 222 -2.68 -6.06 -2.15
N ASP A 223 -3.62 -5.21 -2.56
CA ASP A 223 -3.46 -3.75 -2.57
C ASP A 223 -3.16 -3.19 -1.18
N GLN A 224 -3.79 -3.77 -0.16
CA GLN A 224 -3.60 -3.38 1.24
C GLN A 224 -2.20 -3.76 1.74
N LEU A 225 -1.78 -5.01 1.47
CA LEU A 225 -0.46 -5.51 1.80
C LEU A 225 0.65 -4.64 1.20
N PHE A 226 0.51 -4.27 -0.06
CA PHE A 226 1.51 -3.46 -0.77
C PHE A 226 1.48 -1.99 -0.38
N ALA A 227 0.31 -1.41 -0.12
CA ALA A 227 0.22 -0.05 0.41
C ALA A 227 0.91 0.09 1.79
N ASN A 228 0.96 -1.00 2.55
CA ASN A 228 1.59 -1.04 3.87
C ASN A 228 3.05 -1.51 3.86
N GLY A 229 3.59 -1.93 2.72
CA GLY A 229 4.95 -2.48 2.66
C GLY A 229 5.11 -3.80 3.43
N GLY A 230 4.10 -4.68 3.37
CA GLY A 230 4.25 -6.06 3.84
C GLY A 230 3.57 -6.41 5.18
N TYR A 231 2.61 -5.61 5.65
CA TYR A 231 1.78 -5.96 6.81
C TYR A 231 0.30 -5.60 6.60
N VAL A 232 -0.59 -6.15 7.44
CA VAL A 232 -2.03 -5.83 7.43
C VAL A 232 -2.48 -5.48 8.85
N ASN A 233 -3.12 -4.32 8.98
CA ASN A 233 -3.71 -3.83 10.22
C ASN A 233 -5.19 -4.24 10.31
N TYR A 234 -5.60 -4.66 11.50
CA TYR A 234 -6.95 -5.10 11.81
C TYR A 234 -7.59 -4.27 12.91
N CYS A 235 -8.90 -4.07 12.79
CA CYS A 235 -9.71 -3.62 13.91
C CYS A 235 -10.78 -4.66 14.25
N VAL A 236 -10.86 -5.07 15.53
CA VAL A 236 -11.86 -6.06 15.98
C VAL A 236 -13.16 -5.34 16.32
N ARG A 237 -14.27 -5.79 15.74
CA ARG A 237 -15.63 -5.35 16.07
C ARG A 237 -16.29 -6.42 16.91
N TRP A 238 -16.36 -6.19 18.22
CA TRP A 238 -16.92 -7.12 19.19
C TRP A 238 -18.43 -6.90 19.33
N ASP A 239 -19.20 -7.50 18.42
CA ASP A 239 -20.66 -7.40 18.38
C ASP A 239 -21.30 -8.50 19.23
N SER A 240 -21.03 -8.41 20.53
CA SER A 240 -21.48 -9.38 21.52
C SER A 240 -21.85 -8.67 22.81
N SER A 241 -22.64 -9.33 23.66
CA SER A 241 -22.89 -8.89 25.04
C SER A 241 -21.86 -9.42 26.03
N ALA A 242 -21.08 -10.44 25.65
CA ALA A 242 -20.09 -11.07 26.51
C ALA A 242 -18.91 -10.13 26.83
N ASN A 243 -18.30 -10.36 27.98
CA ASN A 243 -17.04 -9.72 28.36
C ASN A 243 -15.85 -10.42 27.67
N VAL A 244 -14.76 -9.69 27.51
CA VAL A 244 -13.49 -10.14 26.92
C VAL A 244 -12.36 -9.87 27.90
N THR A 245 -11.65 -10.90 28.31
CA THR A 245 -10.44 -10.79 29.13
C THR A 245 -9.24 -10.34 28.29
N THR A 246 -8.19 -9.80 28.92
CA THR A 246 -6.91 -9.54 28.25
C THR A 246 -6.36 -10.80 27.55
N ALA A 247 -6.46 -11.96 28.19
CA ALA A 247 -6.01 -13.22 27.61
C ALA A 247 -6.81 -13.60 26.35
N GLN A 248 -8.13 -13.42 26.36
CA GLN A 248 -8.97 -13.67 25.18
C GLN A 248 -8.65 -12.69 24.05
N ARG A 249 -8.43 -11.40 24.36
CA ARG A 249 -7.97 -10.41 23.39
C ARG A 249 -6.70 -10.87 22.70
N ASP A 250 -5.68 -11.23 23.47
CA ASP A 250 -4.37 -11.65 22.94
C ASP A 250 -4.48 -12.95 22.14
N GLN A 251 -5.33 -13.88 22.57
CA GLN A 251 -5.63 -15.11 21.82
C GLN A 251 -6.34 -14.81 20.49
N ILE A 252 -7.24 -13.83 20.43
CA ILE A 252 -7.90 -13.41 19.18
C ILE A 252 -6.86 -12.83 18.20
N HIS A 253 -5.96 -11.97 18.68
CA HIS A 253 -4.88 -11.41 17.86
C HIS A 253 -3.99 -12.52 17.31
N ALA A 254 -3.58 -13.46 18.17
CA ALA A 254 -2.74 -14.58 17.79
C ALA A 254 -3.45 -15.53 16.82
N ALA A 255 -4.74 -15.82 17.03
CA ALA A 255 -5.52 -16.68 16.14
C ALA A 255 -5.60 -16.07 14.73
N LEU A 256 -5.93 -14.79 14.63
CA LEU A 256 -5.98 -14.08 13.36
C LEU A 256 -4.64 -14.11 12.62
N ALA A 257 -3.53 -13.83 13.33
CA ALA A 257 -2.19 -13.91 12.76
C ALA A 257 -1.85 -15.33 12.28
N ARG A 258 -2.16 -16.37 13.07
CA ARG A 258 -1.89 -17.77 12.71
C ARG A 258 -2.67 -18.21 11.47
N GLN A 259 -3.94 -17.83 11.34
CA GLN A 259 -4.76 -18.24 10.19
C GLN A 259 -4.33 -17.52 8.90
N HIS A 260 -4.06 -16.20 8.96
CA HIS A 260 -3.51 -15.47 7.82
C HIS A 260 -2.15 -15.98 7.35
N LYS A 261 -1.29 -16.36 8.30
CA LYS A 261 0.04 -16.90 7.99
C LYS A 261 -0.06 -18.11 7.05
N LYS A 262 -1.10 -18.93 7.16
CA LYS A 262 -1.26 -20.11 6.29
C LYS A 262 -1.44 -19.76 4.82
N TRP A 263 -2.11 -18.65 4.50
CA TRP A 263 -2.20 -18.14 3.13
C TRP A 263 -0.89 -17.48 2.69
N MET A 264 -0.29 -16.65 3.55
CA MET A 264 0.94 -15.92 3.20
C MET A 264 2.16 -16.82 2.99
N ASP A 265 2.27 -17.89 3.78
CA ASP A 265 3.35 -18.87 3.65
C ASP A 265 3.34 -19.58 2.28
N VAL A 266 2.19 -19.63 1.60
CA VAL A 266 2.07 -20.18 0.24
C VAL A 266 2.89 -19.40 -0.78
N MET A 267 3.08 -18.11 -0.52
CA MET A 267 3.69 -17.15 -1.45
C MET A 267 5.19 -16.96 -1.24
N VAL A 268 5.73 -17.36 -0.09
CA VAL A 268 7.15 -17.17 0.22
C VAL A 268 8.02 -17.85 -0.84
N GLY A 269 8.82 -17.06 -1.56
CA GLY A 269 9.69 -17.53 -2.63
C GLY A 269 8.99 -17.85 -3.96
N HIS A 270 7.69 -17.60 -4.09
CA HIS A 270 6.94 -17.89 -5.31
C HIS A 270 6.90 -16.68 -6.25
N ASN A 271 7.26 -16.89 -7.53
CA ASN A 271 7.00 -15.96 -8.64
C ASN A 271 7.26 -14.47 -8.33
N ALA A 272 8.43 -14.17 -7.74
CA ALA A 272 8.86 -12.83 -7.35
C ALA A 272 8.02 -12.14 -6.27
N PHE A 273 7.22 -12.87 -5.49
CA PHE A 273 6.56 -12.31 -4.31
C PHE A 273 7.60 -11.83 -3.28
N PRO A 274 7.54 -10.56 -2.84
CA PRO A 274 8.66 -9.92 -2.14
C PRO A 274 8.69 -10.14 -0.63
N TYR A 275 7.61 -10.65 -0.03
CA TYR A 275 7.49 -10.76 1.42
C TYR A 275 7.78 -12.18 1.90
N THR A 276 8.72 -12.31 2.83
CA THR A 276 9.02 -13.58 3.53
C THR A 276 8.23 -13.75 4.83
N ASN A 277 7.63 -12.66 5.31
CA ASN A 277 6.76 -12.61 6.47
C ASN A 277 5.77 -11.46 6.30
N VAL A 278 4.50 -11.70 6.64
CA VAL A 278 3.43 -10.70 6.58
C VAL A 278 2.79 -10.59 7.97
N PRO A 279 3.20 -9.60 8.78
CA PRO A 279 2.62 -9.40 10.10
C PRO A 279 1.15 -8.98 10.03
N ILE A 280 0.33 -9.59 10.87
CA ILE A 280 -1.04 -9.15 11.14
C ILE A 280 -1.05 -8.44 12.48
N ARG A 281 -1.56 -7.21 12.49
CA ARG A 281 -1.53 -6.33 13.67
C ARG A 281 -2.94 -5.91 14.02
N VAL A 282 -3.42 -6.23 15.21
CA VAL A 282 -4.68 -5.64 15.68
C VAL A 282 -4.37 -4.28 16.30
N VAL A 283 -4.90 -3.22 15.70
CA VAL A 283 -4.63 -1.83 16.09
C VAL A 283 -5.83 -1.17 16.76
N GLY A 284 -7.01 -1.78 16.71
CA GLY A 284 -8.21 -1.24 17.33
C GLY A 284 -9.25 -2.28 17.73
N TRP A 285 -10.13 -1.88 18.64
CA TRP A 285 -11.28 -2.64 19.12
C TRP A 285 -12.51 -1.74 19.21
N ALA A 286 -13.63 -2.20 18.68
CA ALA A 286 -14.93 -1.56 18.81
C ALA A 286 -15.87 -2.40 19.67
N VAL A 287 -16.53 -1.77 20.65
CA VAL A 287 -17.50 -2.38 21.57
C VAL A 287 -18.71 -1.48 21.79
N ARG A 288 -19.83 -2.06 22.24
CA ARG A 288 -20.99 -1.27 22.68
C ARG A 288 -20.72 -0.58 24.01
N ASN A 289 -20.10 -1.31 24.95
CA ASN A 289 -19.82 -0.81 26.29
C ASN A 289 -18.36 -1.09 26.66
N ARG A 290 -17.67 -0.07 27.17
CA ARG A 290 -16.27 -0.19 27.60
C ARG A 290 -16.06 -1.24 28.70
N SER A 291 -17.08 -1.47 29.53
CA SER A 291 -17.04 -2.47 30.61
C SER A 291 -16.91 -3.92 30.11
N GLN A 292 -17.20 -4.16 28.82
CA GLN A 292 -17.02 -5.48 28.21
C GLN A 292 -15.54 -5.85 28.11
N LEU A 293 -14.66 -4.86 27.99
CA LEU A 293 -13.23 -5.09 27.84
C LEU A 293 -12.56 -5.07 29.22
N GLN A 294 -12.15 -6.24 29.71
CA GLN A 294 -11.56 -6.41 31.04
C GLN A 294 -10.05 -6.15 31.05
N TRP A 295 -9.62 -5.14 30.28
CA TRP A 295 -8.27 -4.57 30.28
C TRP A 295 -8.35 -3.05 30.20
N SER A 296 -7.26 -2.36 30.51
CA SER A 296 -7.17 -0.89 30.47
C SER A 296 -5.88 -0.36 29.84
N ASP A 297 -5.02 -1.24 29.31
CA ASP A 297 -3.83 -0.81 28.59
C ASP A 297 -4.19 -0.08 27.27
N THR A 298 -3.18 0.59 26.72
CA THR A 298 -3.28 1.44 25.53
C THR A 298 -2.65 0.78 24.29
N SER A 299 -2.56 -0.56 24.26
CA SER A 299 -1.90 -1.27 23.16
C SER A 299 -2.65 -1.15 21.84
N VAL A 300 -3.94 -0.81 21.88
CA VAL A 300 -4.85 -0.65 20.74
C VAL A 300 -5.81 0.51 20.97
N ASP A 301 -6.35 1.09 19.90
CA ASP A 301 -7.44 2.06 19.98
C ASP A 301 -8.74 1.39 20.44
N ILE A 302 -9.51 2.08 21.29
CA ILE A 302 -10.81 1.59 21.75
C ILE A 302 -11.92 2.54 21.28
N TYR A 303 -12.83 2.01 20.47
CA TYR A 303 -14.02 2.67 19.97
C TYR A 303 -15.23 2.17 20.77
N VAL A 304 -15.96 3.08 21.41
CA VAL A 304 -17.08 2.73 22.30
C VAL A 304 -18.35 3.35 21.78
N ASN A 305 -19.38 2.52 21.63
CA ASN A 305 -20.74 2.94 21.28
C ASN A 305 -20.87 3.69 19.94
N ASP A 306 -19.88 3.59 19.06
CA ASP A 306 -20.06 3.92 17.63
C ASP A 306 -20.69 2.70 16.96
N ILE A 307 -21.94 2.82 16.51
CA ILE A 307 -22.73 1.70 15.97
C ILE A 307 -23.10 1.99 14.51
N ARG A 308 -22.81 1.02 13.64
CA ARG A 308 -23.16 0.99 12.21
C ARG A 308 -23.58 -0.43 11.82
N GLU A 309 -24.55 -0.56 10.92
CA GLU A 309 -25.13 -1.87 10.54
C GLU A 309 -25.56 -2.73 11.75
N ASN A 310 -26.01 -2.07 12.83
CA ASN A 310 -26.29 -2.69 14.11
C ASN A 310 -25.11 -3.47 14.72
N ALA A 311 -23.86 -3.01 14.55
CA ALA A 311 -22.67 -3.58 15.18
C ALA A 311 -21.69 -2.46 15.61
N PRO A 312 -20.86 -2.66 16.66
CA PRO A 312 -19.81 -1.72 17.03
C PRO A 312 -18.85 -1.46 15.88
N GLN A 313 -18.51 -0.20 15.63
CA GLN A 313 -17.77 0.29 14.47
C GLN A 313 -16.42 0.86 14.92
N CYS A 314 -15.36 0.46 14.23
CA CYS A 314 -14.06 1.14 14.32
C CYS A 314 -14.10 2.44 13.51
N ALA A 315 -13.30 3.45 13.84
CA ALA A 315 -13.38 4.74 13.16
C ALA A 315 -13.32 4.62 11.62
N ALA A 316 -14.46 4.85 10.94
CA ALA A 316 -14.55 4.75 9.50
C ALA A 316 -13.51 5.61 8.75
N PRO A 317 -13.18 6.85 9.20
CA PRO A 317 -12.11 7.64 8.58
C PRO A 317 -10.72 6.98 8.60
N CYS A 318 -10.50 5.97 9.45
CA CYS A 318 -9.26 5.18 9.54
C CYS A 318 -9.33 3.85 8.79
N GLY A 319 -10.51 3.43 8.32
CA GLY A 319 -10.67 2.14 7.66
C GLY A 319 -10.34 2.23 6.17
N ARG A 320 -9.51 1.30 5.68
CA ARG A 320 -9.14 1.20 4.26
C ARG A 320 -10.35 1.02 3.34
N PHE A 321 -11.35 0.25 3.76
CA PHE A 321 -12.61 0.10 3.02
C PHE A 321 -13.26 1.45 2.65
N PHE A 322 -13.18 2.43 3.55
CA PHE A 322 -13.71 3.77 3.35
C PHE A 322 -12.72 4.73 2.65
N ASN A 323 -11.45 4.34 2.55
CA ASN A 323 -10.33 5.15 2.07
C ASN A 323 -9.47 4.33 1.09
N GLN A 324 -10.07 3.87 -0.01
CA GLN A 324 -9.43 2.90 -0.93
C GLN A 324 -8.20 3.45 -1.66
N SER A 325 -7.99 4.77 -1.68
CA SER A 325 -6.76 5.40 -2.16
C SER A 325 -5.54 5.11 -1.28
N GLY A 326 -5.74 4.52 -0.09
CA GLY A 326 -4.70 4.35 0.92
C GLY A 326 -4.29 5.64 1.63
N GLN A 327 -5.05 6.72 1.44
CA GLN A 327 -4.86 8.00 2.11
C GLN A 327 -5.90 8.17 3.22
N TYR A 328 -5.49 8.61 4.40
CA TYR A 328 -6.36 8.69 5.58
C TYR A 328 -6.41 10.12 6.14
N PRO A 329 -6.83 11.13 5.36
CA PRO A 329 -6.76 12.54 5.76
C PRO A 329 -7.61 12.86 6.98
N ASN A 330 -8.66 12.07 7.21
CA ASN A 330 -9.63 12.28 8.28
C ASN A 330 -9.48 11.27 9.42
N CYS A 331 -8.47 10.39 9.39
CA CYS A 331 -8.27 9.40 10.46
C CYS A 331 -7.80 10.09 11.75
N PRO A 332 -8.52 9.98 12.87
CA PRO A 332 -8.04 10.46 14.15
C PRO A 332 -6.70 9.79 14.51
N GLY A 333 -5.69 10.59 14.86
CA GLY A 333 -4.33 10.09 15.09
C GLY A 333 -3.50 9.88 13.82
N GLY A 334 -4.05 10.25 12.66
CA GLY A 334 -3.37 10.26 11.37
C GLY A 334 -3.21 8.87 10.73
N PRO A 335 -2.57 8.80 9.55
CA PRO A 335 -2.41 7.56 8.80
C PRO A 335 -1.77 6.41 9.59
N SER A 336 -0.95 6.69 10.60
CA SER A 336 -0.34 5.66 11.45
C SER A 336 -1.34 4.83 12.28
N ARG A 337 -2.58 5.30 12.44
CA ARG A 337 -3.66 4.64 13.19
C ARG A 337 -4.71 3.95 12.31
N HIS A 338 -4.46 3.86 11.00
CA HIS A 338 -5.39 3.21 10.08
C HIS A 338 -5.50 1.70 10.34
N TYR A 339 -6.61 1.12 9.90
CA TYR A 339 -6.78 -0.33 9.78
C TYR A 339 -7.21 -0.69 8.36
N ASP A 340 -6.80 -1.87 7.90
CA ASP A 340 -7.09 -2.36 6.55
C ASP A 340 -8.34 -3.23 6.54
N GLN A 341 -8.44 -4.08 7.55
CA GLN A 341 -9.45 -5.10 7.66
C GLN A 341 -10.18 -4.99 9.00
N SER A 342 -11.43 -5.44 9.04
CA SER A 342 -12.20 -5.53 10.27
C SER A 342 -12.60 -6.97 10.57
N LEU A 343 -12.38 -7.42 11.81
CA LEU A 343 -12.84 -8.74 12.27
C LEU A 343 -14.10 -8.57 13.10
N TRP A 344 -15.25 -8.98 12.58
CA TRP A 344 -16.53 -8.89 13.27
C TRP A 344 -16.83 -10.22 13.94
N LEU A 345 -16.89 -10.19 15.27
CA LEU A 345 -17.29 -11.32 16.09
C LEU A 345 -18.69 -11.05 16.60
N THR A 346 -19.69 -11.62 15.91
CA THR A 346 -21.11 -11.36 16.16
C THR A 346 -21.75 -12.53 16.89
N ASP A 347 -22.47 -12.26 17.99
CA ASP A 347 -23.26 -13.27 18.70
C ASP A 347 -24.31 -13.89 17.78
N GLY A 348 -24.36 -15.23 17.70
CA GLY A 348 -25.40 -15.96 16.98
C GLY A 348 -25.33 -15.86 15.45
N PHE A 349 -24.27 -15.27 14.89
CA PHE A 349 -24.07 -15.25 13.44
C PHE A 349 -23.69 -16.64 12.92
N GLY A 350 -24.51 -17.19 12.02
CA GLY A 350 -24.26 -18.47 11.37
C GLY A 350 -23.40 -18.31 10.12
N GLY A 351 -22.38 -19.15 9.97
CA GLY A 351 -21.47 -19.12 8.84
C GLY A 351 -20.41 -18.01 8.93
N GLY A 352 -19.94 -17.56 7.77
CA GLY A 352 -18.97 -16.48 7.61
C GLY A 352 -19.36 -15.56 6.46
N ALA A 353 -18.77 -14.37 6.45
CA ALA A 353 -18.78 -13.46 5.30
C ALA A 353 -17.45 -12.71 5.28
N GLY A 354 -16.87 -12.55 4.09
CA GLY A 354 -15.52 -12.02 3.93
C GLY A 354 -15.39 -11.20 2.66
N GLY A 355 -14.36 -10.36 2.63
CA GLY A 355 -14.05 -9.54 1.45
C GLY A 355 -12.92 -8.56 1.71
N ASP A 356 -12.90 -7.50 0.92
CA ASP A 356 -11.91 -6.43 0.99
C ASP A 356 -11.97 -5.60 2.29
N TRP A 357 -13.08 -5.66 3.02
CA TRP A 357 -13.30 -4.93 4.28
C TRP A 357 -12.95 -5.71 5.54
N GLY A 358 -12.77 -7.03 5.46
CA GLY A 358 -12.67 -7.86 6.65
C GLY A 358 -13.30 -9.23 6.55
N GLN A 359 -13.56 -9.79 7.73
CA GLN A 359 -14.30 -11.03 7.94
C GLN A 359 -15.34 -10.82 9.05
N ARG A 360 -16.50 -11.44 8.89
CA ARG A 360 -17.54 -11.57 9.91
C ARG A 360 -17.85 -13.04 10.12
N MET A 361 -17.99 -13.43 11.38
CA MET A 361 -18.44 -14.77 11.74
C MET A 361 -19.06 -14.78 13.13
N GLY A 362 -19.64 -15.92 13.49
CA GLY A 362 -20.12 -16.18 14.84
C GLY A 362 -18.99 -16.04 15.86
N ARG A 363 -19.19 -15.20 16.88
CA ARG A 363 -18.26 -15.09 18.01
C ARG A 363 -18.07 -16.46 18.65
N GLU A 364 -19.14 -17.22 18.86
CA GLU A 364 -19.10 -18.56 19.45
C GLU A 364 -18.19 -19.49 18.64
N TYR A 365 -18.34 -19.48 17.31
CA TYR A 365 -17.49 -20.27 16.42
C TYR A 365 -16.01 -19.87 16.59
N PHE A 366 -15.70 -18.57 16.49
CA PHE A 366 -14.31 -18.10 16.58
C PHE A 366 -13.69 -18.46 17.93
N MET A 367 -14.41 -18.20 19.03
CA MET A 367 -13.91 -18.44 20.39
C MET A 367 -13.77 -19.94 20.69
N ASN A 368 -14.69 -20.78 20.23
CA ASN A 368 -14.59 -22.23 20.38
C ASN A 368 -13.41 -22.83 19.59
N ASN A 369 -13.03 -22.18 18.49
CA ASN A 369 -11.93 -22.61 17.62
C ASN A 369 -10.67 -21.77 17.83
N ILE A 370 -10.57 -20.95 18.88
CA ILE A 370 -9.52 -19.92 19.04
C ILE A 370 -8.09 -20.48 18.98
N ASN A 371 -7.92 -21.76 19.32
CA ASN A 371 -6.65 -22.48 19.29
C ASN A 371 -6.61 -23.61 18.23
N ALA A 372 -7.65 -23.74 17.40
CA ALA A 372 -7.70 -24.73 16.35
C ALA A 372 -6.55 -24.51 15.37
N GLU A 373 -6.00 -25.62 14.86
CA GLU A 373 -4.98 -25.56 13.82
C GLU A 373 -5.54 -24.87 12.58
N ASN A 374 -6.73 -25.28 12.12
CA ASN A 374 -7.42 -24.70 10.98
C ASN A 374 -8.79 -24.19 11.43
N MET A 375 -8.99 -22.88 11.39
CA MET A 375 -10.31 -22.27 11.57
C MET A 375 -10.99 -22.20 10.19
N THR A 376 -11.66 -23.28 9.78
CA THR A 376 -12.20 -23.44 8.42
C THR A 376 -12.95 -22.22 7.88
N ILE A 377 -13.90 -21.66 8.64
CA ILE A 377 -14.69 -20.49 8.19
C ILE A 377 -13.76 -19.30 8.03
N LEU A 378 -12.92 -18.99 9.01
CA LEU A 378 -12.00 -17.86 8.91
C LEU A 378 -11.03 -18.02 7.74
N LEU A 379 -10.50 -19.22 7.50
CA LEU A 379 -9.60 -19.46 6.37
C LEU A 379 -10.30 -19.26 5.01
N HIS A 380 -11.57 -19.67 4.89
CA HIS A 380 -12.40 -19.40 3.73
C HIS A 380 -12.63 -17.89 3.54
N GLU A 381 -13.07 -17.17 4.59
CA GLU A 381 -13.34 -15.73 4.50
C GLU A 381 -12.07 -14.90 4.22
N ILE A 382 -10.90 -15.36 4.66
CA ILE A 382 -9.62 -14.74 4.31
C ILE A 382 -9.35 -14.88 2.81
N GLY A 383 -9.75 -15.98 2.17
CA GLY A 383 -9.59 -16.18 0.73
C GLY A 383 -10.26 -15.04 -0.07
N HIS A 384 -11.49 -14.67 0.30
CA HIS A 384 -12.21 -13.56 -0.33
C HIS A 384 -11.51 -12.21 -0.20
N THR A 385 -10.81 -11.97 0.91
CA THR A 385 -9.98 -10.75 1.06
C THR A 385 -8.97 -10.62 -0.06
N TYR A 386 -8.42 -11.74 -0.55
CA TYR A 386 -7.43 -11.75 -1.63
C TYR A 386 -8.02 -12.04 -3.01
N GLY A 387 -9.35 -11.94 -3.15
CA GLY A 387 -10.06 -12.06 -4.42
C GLY A 387 -10.52 -13.47 -4.77
N LEU A 388 -10.21 -14.49 -3.96
CA LEU A 388 -10.69 -15.84 -4.25
C LEU A 388 -12.22 -15.88 -4.23
N ASP A 389 -12.80 -16.54 -5.23
CA ASP A 389 -14.24 -16.60 -5.41
C ASP A 389 -14.90 -17.63 -4.48
N ASP A 390 -16.22 -17.53 -4.33
CA ASP A 390 -17.02 -18.57 -3.69
C ASP A 390 -17.56 -19.54 -4.75
N PHE A 391 -17.73 -20.82 -4.37
CA PHE A 391 -18.06 -21.90 -5.31
C PHE A 391 -19.33 -22.64 -4.88
N TYR A 392 -20.49 -21.99 -5.01
CA TYR A 392 -21.79 -22.58 -4.67
C TYR A 392 -22.50 -23.25 -5.86
N ASP A 393 -22.39 -22.66 -7.04
CA ASP A 393 -23.20 -22.97 -8.21
C ASP A 393 -22.42 -23.66 -9.33
N TRP A 394 -21.10 -23.74 -9.20
CA TRP A 394 -20.25 -24.45 -10.15
C TRP A 394 -19.01 -25.04 -9.46
N THR A 395 -18.25 -25.86 -10.20
CA THR A 395 -17.02 -26.48 -9.71
C THR A 395 -16.06 -26.66 -10.88
N PRO A 396 -14.78 -26.29 -10.74
CA PRO A 396 -13.77 -26.50 -11.77
C PRO A 396 -13.56 -27.97 -12.10
N THR A 397 -13.20 -28.24 -13.35
CA THR A 397 -12.99 -29.59 -13.87
C THR A 397 -11.92 -30.33 -13.08
N GLY A 398 -12.30 -31.50 -12.54
CA GLY A 398 -11.34 -32.40 -11.89
C GLY A 398 -10.94 -32.05 -10.46
N VAL A 399 -11.53 -31.01 -9.85
CA VAL A 399 -11.27 -30.64 -8.45
C VAL A 399 -12.58 -30.49 -7.67
N ASN A 400 -12.78 -31.34 -6.66
CA ASN A 400 -14.06 -31.42 -5.95
C ASN A 400 -14.02 -31.01 -4.47
N SER A 401 -12.82 -30.85 -3.89
CA SER A 401 -12.61 -30.55 -2.47
C SER A 401 -11.51 -29.51 -2.32
N PHE A 402 -11.88 -28.33 -1.86
CA PHE A 402 -11.00 -27.19 -1.60
C PHE A 402 -11.72 -26.16 -0.73
N ILE A 403 -10.99 -25.34 0.02
CA ILE A 403 -11.58 -24.53 1.09
C ILE A 403 -12.54 -23.47 0.56
N MET A 404 -12.27 -22.91 -0.62
CA MET A 404 -13.14 -21.92 -1.26
C MET A 404 -14.47 -22.50 -1.77
N LYS A 405 -14.59 -23.83 -1.83
CA LYS A 405 -15.88 -24.51 -1.97
C LYS A 405 -16.36 -24.89 -0.58
N ALA A 406 -17.17 -24.01 0.02
CA ALA A 406 -17.60 -24.08 1.40
C ALA A 406 -18.09 -25.49 1.80
N GLY A 407 -17.56 -26.01 2.92
CA GLY A 407 -17.91 -27.34 3.44
C GLY A 407 -17.24 -28.53 2.74
N SER A 408 -16.54 -28.34 1.62
CA SER A 408 -15.88 -29.45 0.90
C SER A 408 -14.49 -29.80 1.44
N ALA A 409 -13.84 -28.88 2.17
CA ALA A 409 -12.55 -29.07 2.83
C ALA A 409 -12.52 -28.35 4.19
N SER A 410 -11.71 -28.87 5.12
CA SER A 410 -11.53 -28.30 6.47
C SER A 410 -10.26 -27.45 6.61
N SER A 411 -9.45 -27.34 5.55
CA SER A 411 -8.19 -26.59 5.54
C SER A 411 -7.80 -26.21 4.11
N ILE A 412 -6.84 -25.30 3.96
CA ILE A 412 -6.30 -24.85 2.66
C ILE A 412 -5.66 -26.05 1.94
N THR A 413 -6.24 -26.45 0.82
CA THR A 413 -5.78 -27.57 -0.01
C THR A 413 -4.72 -27.12 -1.01
N GLU A 414 -4.16 -28.06 -1.79
CA GLU A 414 -3.23 -27.72 -2.86
C GLU A 414 -3.86 -26.84 -3.94
N PHE A 415 -5.13 -27.07 -4.28
CA PHE A 415 -5.82 -26.26 -5.29
C PHE A 415 -6.01 -24.82 -4.81
N ASP A 416 -6.38 -24.63 -3.54
CA ASP A 416 -6.49 -23.30 -2.92
C ASP A 416 -5.16 -22.53 -2.99
N ARG A 417 -4.05 -23.22 -2.70
CA ARG A 417 -2.70 -22.64 -2.78
C ARG A 417 -2.37 -22.16 -4.17
N TRP A 418 -2.72 -22.94 -5.19
CA TRP A 418 -2.47 -22.57 -6.58
C TRP A 418 -3.41 -21.48 -7.08
N MET A 419 -4.68 -21.45 -6.66
CA MET A 419 -5.58 -20.32 -6.94
C MET A 419 -5.01 -19.02 -6.36
N PHE A 420 -4.51 -19.06 -5.11
CA PHE A 420 -3.90 -17.91 -4.46
C PHE A 420 -2.65 -17.40 -5.19
N ARG A 421 -1.80 -18.33 -5.65
CA ARG A 421 -0.63 -18.02 -6.50
C ARG A 421 -1.03 -17.47 -7.87
N ASP A 422 -2.15 -17.92 -8.41
CA ASP A 422 -2.64 -17.49 -9.71
C ASP A 422 -3.11 -16.04 -9.69
N TRP A 423 -3.83 -15.64 -8.64
CA TRP A 423 -4.16 -14.25 -8.36
C TRP A 423 -2.91 -13.36 -8.36
N TRP A 424 -1.85 -13.81 -7.68
CA TRP A 424 -0.57 -13.10 -7.73
C TRP A 424 0.00 -13.04 -9.15
N ARG A 425 0.03 -14.14 -9.91
CA ARG A 425 0.53 -14.14 -11.29
C ARG A 425 -0.16 -13.09 -12.16
N HIS A 426 -1.47 -12.93 -12.01
CA HIS A 426 -2.25 -11.98 -12.81
C HIS A 426 -2.16 -10.54 -12.32
N LEU A 427 -2.00 -10.31 -11.02
CA LEU A 427 -1.98 -8.97 -10.45
C LEU A 427 -0.58 -8.43 -10.17
N LYS A 428 0.48 -9.24 -10.15
CA LYS A 428 1.81 -8.82 -9.68
C LYS A 428 2.40 -7.62 -10.42
N SER A 429 2.08 -7.47 -11.71
CA SER A 429 2.52 -6.34 -12.53
C SER A 429 2.00 -5.01 -12.00
N ARG A 430 0.84 -5.01 -11.32
CA ARG A 430 0.28 -3.85 -10.60
C ARG A 430 1.25 -3.31 -9.54
N TYR A 431 2.09 -4.17 -8.99
CA TYR A 431 3.00 -3.86 -7.89
C TYR A 431 4.47 -3.81 -8.35
N GLY A 432 4.74 -3.90 -9.66
CA GLY A 432 6.08 -3.82 -10.23
C GLY A 432 6.85 -5.14 -10.34
N TYR A 433 6.17 -6.30 -10.37
CA TYR A 433 6.79 -7.65 -10.37
C TYR A 433 6.37 -8.56 -11.55
#